data_AF-A0A7Y5TCI2-F1
#
_entry.id   AF-A0A7Y5TCI2-F1
#
_cell.length_a   1.000
_cell.length_b   1.000
_cell.length_c   1.000
_cell.angle_alpha   90.00
_cell.angle_beta   90.00
_cell.angle_gamma   90.00
#
_symmetry.space_group_name_H-M   'P 1'
#
loop_
_entity.id
_entity.type
_entity.pdbx_description
1 polymer ?
#
loop_
_entity_poly.entity_id
_entity_poly.type
_entity_poly.pdbx_seq_one_letter_code
_entity_poly.pdbx_strand_id
1 'polypeptide(L)'
;MGAGHGHKLHYHGHSWLHRLPAHVKLVALLAFMVLVVATPRDWFLAYAAYALGLAALVAVSEVPPRYLGKRMLVEIPFVVFALLLPFVAAGPRTDVLGVSVSEHGLVGAWALLAKGTLGVLASLLVAATTEPRALLAGLERLRLPQQ
;
A
#
# COMPACT_ATOMS: atom_id res chain seq x y z
N MET A 1 -15.09 20.31 -25.36
CA MET A 1 -15.91 19.26 -24.73
C MET A 1 -14.98 18.36 -23.92
N GLY A 2 -14.77 18.68 -22.64
CA GLY A 2 -13.85 17.94 -21.78
C GLY A 2 -14.49 16.62 -21.35
N ALA A 3 -13.93 15.49 -21.80
CA ALA A 3 -14.34 14.18 -21.33
C ALA A 3 -14.18 14.10 -19.80
N GLY A 4 -15.24 13.70 -19.09
CA GLY A 4 -15.21 13.55 -17.63
C GLY A 4 -14.25 12.45 -17.19
N HIS A 5 -13.04 12.82 -16.78
CA HIS A 5 -12.00 11.90 -16.30
C HIS A 5 -12.20 11.48 -14.82
N GLY A 6 -13.43 11.23 -14.40
CA GLY A 6 -13.81 11.45 -13.00
C GLY A 6 -14.19 10.27 -12.11
N HIS A 7 -14.10 8.99 -12.50
CA HIS A 7 -14.58 7.90 -11.62
C HIS A 7 -13.77 6.59 -11.68
N LYS A 8 -12.51 6.63 -12.11
CA LYS A 8 -11.79 5.38 -12.38
C LYS A 8 -11.25 4.66 -11.15
N LEU A 9 -11.20 5.21 -9.94
CA LEU A 9 -10.61 4.49 -8.78
C LEU A 9 -11.63 3.96 -7.76
N HIS A 10 -12.75 4.64 -7.57
CA HIS A 10 -13.81 4.20 -6.67
C HIS A 10 -14.54 2.97 -7.22
N TYR A 11 -14.72 1.96 -6.39
CA TYR A 11 -15.55 0.79 -6.64
C TYR A 11 -16.91 1.00 -5.97
N HIS A 12 -18.00 0.78 -6.69
CA HIS A 12 -19.33 0.94 -6.13
C HIS A 12 -19.68 -0.32 -5.32
N GLY A 13 -19.67 -0.19 -4.00
CA GLY A 13 -20.06 -1.23 -3.05
C GLY A 13 -20.77 -0.63 -1.83
N HIS A 14 -21.33 -1.49 -0.98
CA HIS A 14 -22.14 -1.05 0.17
C HIS A 14 -21.62 -1.58 1.52
N SER A 15 -20.42 -2.15 1.55
CA SER A 15 -19.79 -2.64 2.78
C SER A 15 -19.61 -1.57 3.87
N TRP A 16 -19.41 -2.02 5.11
CA TRP A 16 -19.09 -1.12 6.25
C TRP A 16 -17.90 -0.20 5.96
N LEU A 17 -16.91 -0.71 5.22
CA LEU A 17 -15.74 0.05 4.82
C LEU A 17 -16.10 1.17 3.84
N HIS A 18 -17.11 1.04 2.98
CA HIS A 18 -17.58 2.14 2.14
C HIS A 18 -18.28 3.23 2.96
N ARG A 19 -19.06 2.84 3.97
CA ARG A 19 -19.87 3.75 4.79
C ARG A 19 -19.06 4.55 5.82
N LEU A 20 -17.83 4.14 6.12
CA LEU A 20 -16.99 4.82 7.10
C LEU A 20 -16.63 6.24 6.62
N PRO A 21 -16.60 7.27 7.50
CA PRO A 21 -16.25 8.62 7.08
C PRO A 21 -14.82 8.70 6.51
N ALA A 22 -14.64 9.48 5.44
CA ALA A 22 -13.36 9.58 4.73
C ALA A 22 -12.20 10.03 5.63
N HIS A 23 -12.42 11.01 6.53
CA HIS A 23 -11.40 11.49 7.45
C HIS A 23 -10.89 10.38 8.39
N VAL A 24 -11.77 9.47 8.85
CA VAL A 24 -11.38 8.32 9.69
C VAL A 24 -10.49 7.38 8.90
N LYS A 25 -10.86 7.07 7.65
CA LYS A 25 -10.02 6.21 6.78
C LYS A 25 -8.66 6.84 6.49
N LEU A 26 -8.61 8.15 6.28
CA LEU A 26 -7.36 8.88 6.04
C LEU A 26 -6.44 8.85 7.25
N VAL A 27 -6.99 9.12 8.45
CA VAL A 27 -6.22 9.03 9.70
C VAL A 27 -5.76 7.59 9.96
N ALA A 28 -6.62 6.59 9.73
CA ALA A 28 -6.27 5.19 9.88
C ALA A 28 -5.17 4.76 8.89
N LEU A 29 -5.26 5.21 7.63
CA LEU A 29 -4.24 4.97 6.61
C LEU A 29 -2.90 5.59 7.03
N LEU A 30 -2.91 6.84 7.48
CA LEU A 30 -1.69 7.52 7.93
C LEU A 30 -1.08 6.81 9.15
N ALA A 31 -1.89 6.47 10.16
CA ALA A 31 -1.44 5.75 11.34
C ALA A 31 -0.87 4.37 10.97
N PHE A 32 -1.53 3.64 10.08
CA PHE A 32 -1.05 2.36 9.56
C PHE A 32 0.29 2.52 8.83
N MET A 33 0.45 3.55 8.00
CA MET A 33 1.72 3.84 7.32
C MET A 33 2.85 4.17 8.30
N VAL A 34 2.59 5.00 9.30
CA VAL A 34 3.57 5.29 10.36
C VAL A 34 3.96 4.00 11.08
N LEU A 35 3.00 3.14 11.43
CA LEU A 35 3.26 1.87 12.09
C LEU A 35 4.13 0.93 11.24
N VAL A 36 3.78 0.74 9.97
CA VAL A 36 4.53 -0.11 9.03
C VAL A 36 5.95 0.42 8.82
N VAL A 37 6.11 1.74 8.65
CA VAL A 37 7.42 2.36 8.45
C VAL A 37 8.29 2.27 9.71
N ALA A 38 7.70 2.50 10.89
CA ALA A 38 8.40 2.42 12.17
C ALA A 38 8.78 0.97 12.56
N THR A 39 8.07 -0.02 12.03
CA THR A 39 8.33 -1.44 12.33
C THR A 39 9.73 -1.84 11.84
N PRO A 40 10.58 -2.45 12.71
CA PRO A 40 11.86 -3.00 12.29
C PRO A 40 11.67 -4.06 11.19
N ARG A 41 12.56 -4.07 10.20
CA ARG A 41 12.45 -4.97 9.03
C ARG A 41 12.57 -6.46 9.36
N ASP A 42 13.17 -6.79 10.49
CA ASP A 42 13.41 -8.17 10.94
C ASP A 42 12.19 -8.77 11.67
N TRP A 43 11.15 -7.97 11.91
CA TRP A 43 9.93 -8.41 12.60
C TRP A 43 8.94 -9.04 11.61
N PHE A 44 9.31 -10.17 11.02
CA PHE A 44 8.52 -10.85 9.98
C PHE A 44 7.08 -11.14 10.40
N LEU A 45 6.86 -11.53 11.67
CA LEU A 45 5.53 -11.78 12.22
C LEU A 45 4.64 -10.53 12.24
N ALA A 46 5.23 -9.34 12.47
CA ALA A 46 4.47 -8.09 12.45
C ALA A 46 3.99 -7.78 11.02
N TYR A 47 4.84 -7.91 10.01
CA TYR A 47 4.43 -7.75 8.61
C TYR A 47 3.39 -8.79 8.17
N ALA A 48 3.52 -10.04 8.62
CA ALA A 48 2.51 -11.07 8.38
C ALA A 48 1.16 -10.67 8.99
N ALA A 49 1.15 -10.17 10.23
CA ALA A 49 -0.06 -9.67 10.87
C ALA A 49 -0.68 -8.48 10.12
N TYR A 50 0.13 -7.52 9.65
CA TYR A 50 -0.34 -6.40 8.84
C TYR A 50 -0.93 -6.86 7.50
N ALA A 51 -0.26 -7.79 6.82
CA ALA A 51 -0.74 -8.36 5.57
C ALA A 51 -2.07 -9.10 5.76
N LEU A 52 -2.20 -9.91 6.82
CA LEU A 52 -3.44 -10.63 7.15
C LEU A 52 -4.57 -9.67 7.51
N GLY A 53 -4.30 -8.65 8.34
CA GLY A 53 -5.28 -7.63 8.68
C GLY A 53 -5.78 -6.88 7.44
N LEU A 54 -4.87 -6.50 6.55
CA LEU A 54 -5.22 -5.82 5.31
C LEU A 54 -5.97 -6.74 4.34
N ALA A 55 -5.59 -8.02 4.24
CA ALA A 55 -6.31 -9.01 3.46
C ALA A 55 -7.74 -9.22 3.98
N ALA A 56 -7.93 -9.25 5.31
CA ALA A 56 -9.25 -9.32 5.93
C ALA A 56 -10.09 -8.07 5.59
N LEU A 57 -9.48 -6.87 5.64
CA LEU A 57 -10.15 -5.63 5.23
C LEU A 57 -10.57 -5.66 3.74
N VAL A 58 -9.71 -6.18 2.86
CA VAL A 58 -10.05 -6.39 1.45
C VAL A 58 -11.23 -7.35 1.32
N ALA A 59 -11.21 -8.48 2.04
CA ALA A 59 -12.28 -9.48 1.98
C ALA A 59 -13.64 -8.92 2.43
N VAL A 60 -13.68 -8.13 3.51
CA VAL A 60 -14.92 -7.50 3.99
C VAL A 60 -15.31 -6.24 3.21
N SER A 61 -14.42 -5.70 2.37
CA SER A 61 -14.69 -4.48 1.62
C SER A 61 -15.67 -4.67 0.45
N GLU A 62 -15.93 -5.92 0.02
CA GLU A 62 -16.66 -6.27 -1.22
C GLU A 62 -15.94 -5.83 -2.51
N VAL A 63 -14.73 -5.27 -2.43
CA VAL A 63 -13.92 -4.91 -3.61
C VAL A 63 -13.29 -6.19 -4.17
N PRO A 64 -13.52 -6.55 -5.45
CA PRO A 64 -12.96 -7.76 -6.05
C PRO A 64 -11.42 -7.74 -6.00
N PRO A 65 -10.75 -8.81 -5.54
CA PRO A 65 -9.28 -8.84 -5.50
C PRO A 65 -8.62 -8.59 -6.86
N ARG A 66 -9.26 -9.03 -7.95
CA ARG A 66 -8.81 -8.75 -9.32
C ARG A 66 -8.81 -7.25 -9.67
N TYR A 67 -9.72 -6.47 -9.08
CA TYR A 67 -9.78 -5.02 -9.26
C TYR A 67 -8.56 -4.33 -8.64
N LEU A 68 -8.20 -4.72 -7.42
CA LEU A 68 -7.00 -4.24 -6.74
C LEU A 68 -5.73 -4.75 -7.44
N GLY A 69 -5.68 -6.03 -7.79
CA GLY A 69 -4.52 -6.64 -8.46
C GLY A 69 -4.11 -5.94 -9.76
N LYS A 70 -5.07 -5.54 -10.60
CA LYS A 70 -4.78 -4.75 -11.82
C LYS A 70 -4.17 -3.38 -11.51
N ARG A 71 -4.45 -2.80 -10.35
CA ARG A 71 -3.94 -1.48 -9.94
C ARG A 71 -2.62 -1.56 -9.19
N MET A 72 -2.30 -2.73 -8.63
CA MET A 72 -0.99 -3.01 -8.04
C MET A 72 0.15 -2.91 -9.06
N LEU A 73 -0.16 -2.85 -10.36
CA LEU A 73 0.81 -2.50 -11.41
C LEU A 73 1.53 -1.16 -11.16
N VAL A 74 0.93 -0.24 -10.40
CA VAL A 74 1.59 1.02 -9.98
C VAL A 74 2.83 0.76 -9.10
N GLU A 75 2.92 -0.41 -8.47
CA GLU A 75 4.05 -0.82 -7.64
C GLU A 75 5.22 -1.38 -8.46
N ILE A 76 5.04 -1.70 -9.75
CA ILE A 76 6.09 -2.29 -10.59
C ILE A 76 7.45 -1.59 -10.46
N PRO A 77 7.55 -0.25 -10.49
CA PRO A 77 8.84 0.42 -10.30
C PRO A 77 9.50 0.06 -8.96
N PHE A 78 8.74 0.01 -7.87
CA PHE A 78 9.25 -0.40 -6.55
C PHE A 78 9.72 -1.84 -6.55
N VAL A 79 8.97 -2.74 -7.18
CA VAL A 79 9.37 -4.15 -7.31
C VAL A 79 10.65 -4.29 -8.10
N VAL A 80 10.77 -3.58 -9.23
CA VAL A 80 12.00 -3.56 -10.04
C VAL A 80 13.18 -3.05 -9.21
N PHE A 81 13.03 -1.94 -8.50
CA PHE A 81 14.08 -1.43 -7.61
C PHE A 81 14.46 -2.44 -6.53
N ALA A 82 13.49 -3.07 -5.88
CA ALA A 82 13.76 -4.09 -4.88
C ALA A 82 14.52 -5.29 -5.46
N LEU A 83 14.19 -5.73 -6.68
CA LEU A 83 14.91 -6.81 -7.35
C LEU A 83 16.35 -6.43 -7.74
N LEU A 84 16.64 -5.14 -7.93
CA LEU A 84 17.99 -4.65 -8.24
C LEU A 84 18.87 -4.48 -6.98
N LEU A 85 18.27 -4.19 -5.82
CA LEU A 85 19.02 -3.95 -4.57
C LEU A 85 20.02 -5.05 -4.19
N PRO A 86 19.71 -6.36 -4.30
CA PRO A 86 20.65 -7.44 -4.03
C PRO A 86 21.92 -7.40 -4.89
N PHE A 87 21.88 -6.76 -6.07
CA PHE A 87 23.00 -6.71 -7.00
C PHE A 87 23.81 -5.42 -6.91
N VAL A 88 23.16 -4.31 -6.56
CA VAL A 88 23.75 -2.97 -6.56
C VAL A 88 24.24 -2.56 -5.17
N ALA A 89 23.64 -3.07 -4.09
CA ALA A 89 24.01 -2.69 -2.74
C ALA A 89 25.42 -3.20 -2.37
N ALA A 90 26.27 -2.31 -1.86
CA ALA A 90 27.55 -2.68 -1.29
C ALA A 90 27.37 -3.40 0.07
N GLY A 91 28.33 -4.25 0.42
CA GLY A 91 28.35 -4.97 1.71
C GLY A 91 28.77 -6.43 1.57
N PRO A 92 28.68 -7.21 2.66
CA PRO A 92 28.86 -8.65 2.65
C PRO A 92 27.98 -9.31 1.58
N ARG A 93 28.56 -10.27 0.86
CA ARG A 93 27.87 -11.04 -0.17
C ARG A 93 27.64 -12.46 0.31
N THR A 94 26.52 -13.02 -0.11
CA THR A 94 26.11 -14.39 0.14
C THR A 94 25.67 -15.04 -1.17
N ASP A 95 25.87 -16.35 -1.29
CA ASP A 95 25.45 -17.09 -2.47
C ASP A 95 24.02 -17.62 -2.29
N VAL A 96 23.11 -17.12 -3.12
CA VAL A 96 21.72 -17.58 -3.17
C VAL A 96 21.50 -18.24 -4.52
N LEU A 97 21.15 -19.53 -4.52
CA LEU A 97 20.89 -20.31 -5.73
C LEU A 97 22.04 -20.25 -6.77
N GLY A 98 23.29 -20.17 -6.30
CA GLY A 98 24.48 -20.09 -7.15
C GLY A 98 24.80 -18.69 -7.69
N VAL A 99 24.11 -17.65 -7.20
CA VAL A 99 24.34 -16.25 -7.57
C VAL A 99 24.79 -15.45 -6.35
N SER A 100 25.93 -14.76 -6.48
CA SER A 100 26.48 -13.93 -5.40
C SER A 100 25.75 -12.58 -5.30
N VAL A 101 25.00 -12.41 -4.22
CA VAL A 101 24.17 -11.23 -3.94
C VAL A 101 24.55 -10.57 -2.61
N SER A 102 24.28 -9.28 -2.48
CA SER A 102 24.52 -8.50 -1.26
C SER A 102 23.49 -8.85 -0.17
N GLU A 103 23.97 -9.22 1.02
CA GLU A 103 23.12 -9.48 2.18
C GLU A 103 22.30 -8.24 2.57
N HIS A 104 22.96 -7.07 2.59
CA HIS A 104 22.31 -5.79 2.86
C HIS A 104 21.26 -5.48 1.78
N GLY A 105 21.57 -5.81 0.53
CA GLY A 105 20.66 -5.68 -0.60
C GLY A 105 19.43 -6.58 -0.48
N LEU A 106 19.59 -7.83 -0.03
CA LEU A 106 18.47 -8.75 0.22
C LEU A 106 17.53 -8.25 1.31
N VAL A 107 18.10 -7.83 2.45
CA VAL A 107 17.31 -7.31 3.57
C VAL A 107 16.64 -5.99 3.18
N GLY A 108 17.32 -5.14 2.41
CA GLY A 108 16.76 -3.92 1.84
C GLY A 108 15.62 -4.19 0.85
N ALA A 109 15.79 -5.16 -0.05
CA ALA A 109 14.79 -5.57 -1.02
C ALA A 109 13.52 -6.08 -0.33
N TRP A 110 13.67 -6.96 0.66
CA TRP A 110 12.55 -7.45 1.46
C TRP A 110 11.81 -6.32 2.15
N ALA A 111 12.52 -5.42 2.84
CA ALA A 111 11.90 -4.31 3.55
C ALA A 111 11.16 -3.36 2.60
N LEU A 112 11.74 -3.08 1.43
CA LEU A 112 11.14 -2.24 0.40
C LEU A 112 9.86 -2.87 -0.16
N LEU A 113 9.88 -4.16 -0.49
CA LEU A 113 8.70 -4.88 -0.96
C LEU A 113 7.63 -4.92 0.12
N ALA A 114 7.95 -5.38 1.34
CA ALA A 114 6.97 -5.53 2.40
C ALA A 114 6.26 -4.20 2.73
N LYS A 115 7.04 -3.12 2.95
CA LYS A 115 6.46 -1.81 3.28
C LYS A 115 5.76 -1.19 2.07
N GLY A 116 6.35 -1.31 0.88
CA GLY A 116 5.80 -0.82 -0.37
C GLY A 116 4.44 -1.44 -0.68
N THR A 117 4.37 -2.77 -0.73
CA THR A 117 3.14 -3.51 -1.06
C THR A 117 2.03 -3.21 -0.05
N LEU A 118 2.34 -3.21 1.25
CA LEU A 118 1.35 -2.89 2.29
C LEU A 118 0.81 -1.46 2.13
N GLY A 119 1.68 -0.50 1.83
CA GLY A 119 1.29 0.90 1.62
C GLY A 119 0.46 1.13 0.36
N VAL A 120 0.88 0.54 -0.75
CA VAL A 120 0.13 0.66 -2.00
C VAL A 120 -1.22 -0.06 -1.88
N LEU A 121 -1.28 -1.25 -1.28
CA LEU A 121 -2.55 -1.96 -1.11
C LEU A 121 -3.51 -1.21 -0.18
N ALA A 122 -3.02 -0.67 0.94
CA ALA A 122 -3.84 0.09 1.88
C ALA A 122 -4.38 1.39 1.26
N SER A 123 -3.53 2.13 0.54
CA SER A 123 -3.96 3.36 -0.15
C SER A 123 -4.96 3.06 -1.28
N LEU A 124 -4.74 2.00 -2.06
CA LEU A 124 -5.70 1.54 -3.07
C LEU A 124 -7.03 1.12 -2.47
N LEU A 125 -7.04 0.45 -1.30
CA LEU A 125 -8.27 0.07 -0.63
C LEU A 125 -9.08 1.29 -0.17
N VAL A 126 -8.42 2.30 0.42
CA VAL A 126 -9.08 3.56 0.78
C VAL A 126 -9.65 4.26 -0.46
N ALA A 127 -8.88 4.33 -1.53
CA ALA A 127 -9.31 4.99 -2.76
C ALA A 127 -10.37 4.19 -3.55
N ALA A 128 -10.42 2.87 -3.39
CA ALA A 128 -11.48 2.02 -3.93
C ALA A 128 -12.78 2.16 -3.14
N THR A 129 -12.72 2.38 -1.83
CA THR A 129 -13.91 2.42 -0.96
C THR A 129 -14.38 3.84 -0.61
N THR A 130 -13.71 4.86 -1.13
CA THR A 130 -14.03 6.27 -0.81
C THR A 130 -14.06 7.10 -2.08
N GLU A 131 -15.18 7.79 -2.31
CA GLU A 131 -15.29 8.68 -3.45
C GLU A 131 -14.30 9.85 -3.35
N PRO A 132 -13.76 10.35 -4.47
CA PRO A 132 -12.86 11.51 -4.48
C PRO A 132 -13.44 12.74 -3.77
N ARG A 133 -14.75 12.99 -3.95
CA ARG A 133 -15.46 14.10 -3.29
C ARG A 133 -15.49 13.93 -1.77
N ALA A 134 -15.71 12.71 -1.30
CA ALA A 134 -15.69 12.39 0.13
C ALA A 134 -14.27 12.48 0.71
N LEU A 135 -13.24 12.13 -0.06
CA LEU A 135 -11.83 12.33 0.33
C LEU A 135 -11.52 13.81 0.54
N LEU A 136 -11.91 14.69 -0.39
CA LEU A 136 -11.74 16.14 -0.26
C LEU A 136 -12.47 16.69 0.97
N ALA A 137 -13.75 16.34 1.15
CA ALA A 137 -14.51 16.74 2.34
C ALA A 137 -13.91 16.17 3.65
N GLY A 138 -13.28 14.99 3.58
CA GLY A 138 -12.54 14.40 4.69
C GLY A 138 -11.30 15.21 5.05
N LEU A 139 -10.54 15.66 4.04
CA LEU A 139 -9.39 16.53 4.24
C LEU A 139 -9.80 17.89 4.83
N GLU A 140 -10.86 18.51 4.31
CA GLU A 140 -11.40 19.78 4.85
C GLU A 140 -11.78 19.65 6.33
N ARG A 141 -12.41 18.54 6.73
CA ARG A 141 -12.72 18.24 8.14
C ARG A 141 -11.47 18.08 9.01
N LEU A 142 -10.39 17.59 8.43
CA LEU A 142 -9.07 17.51 9.08
C LEU A 142 -8.31 18.84 9.03
N ARG A 143 -8.92 19.91 8.46
CA ARG A 143 -8.31 21.23 8.27
C ARG A 143 -7.09 21.20 7.33
N LEU A 144 -7.12 20.33 6.33
CA LEU A 144 -6.11 20.16 5.28
C LEU A 144 -6.80 20.25 3.90
N PRO A 145 -6.11 20.63 2.80
CA PRO A 145 -5.70 21.99 2.44
C PRO A 145 -6.87 22.94 2.06
N GLN A 146 -6.64 24.24 2.17
CA GLN A 146 -7.61 25.33 1.91
C GLN A 146 -7.41 26.03 0.54
N GLN A 147 -6.94 25.32 -0.48
CA GLN A 147 -6.68 25.91 -1.81
C GLN A 147 -7.88 25.79 -2.75
#